data_AF-A0A970T5X1-F1
#
_entry.id   AF-A0A970T5X1-F1
#
_cell.length_a   1.000
_cell.length_b   1.000
_cell.length_c   1.000
_cell.angle_alpha   90.00
_cell.angle_beta   90.00
_cell.angle_gamma   90.00
#
_symmetry.space_group_name_H-M   'P 1'
#
loop_
_entity.id
_entity.type
_entity.pdbx_description
1 polymer ?
#
loop_
_entity_poly.entity_id
_entity_poly.type
_entity_poly.pdbx_seq_one_letter_code
_entity_poly.pdbx_strand_id
1 'polypeptide(L)'
;MNKKIISRILTWIFIGAVLSVCLYIMANGLGLQPELDFGAGAYYYADIPDFDQYTEKARFQARLPYWVYLILFLAWGALMYAAWKWIDKK
;
A
#
# COMPACT_ATOMS: atom_id res chain seq x y z
N MET A 1 20.73 21.42 -36.15
CA MET A 1 20.25 20.02 -35.97
C MET A 1 18.74 20.03 -35.75
N ASN A 2 17.99 19.16 -36.42
CA ASN A 2 16.51 19.19 -36.38
C ASN A 2 16.01 18.91 -34.95
N LYS A 3 15.11 19.76 -34.42
CA LYS A 3 14.58 19.63 -33.05
C LYS A 3 13.99 18.23 -32.78
N LYS A 4 13.38 17.61 -33.80
CA LYS A 4 12.84 16.23 -33.73
C LYS A 4 13.92 15.16 -33.58
N ILE A 5 15.10 15.39 -34.15
CA ILE A 5 16.24 14.47 -34.04
C ILE A 5 16.87 14.60 -32.66
N ILE A 6 17.05 15.83 -32.16
CA ILE A 6 17.53 16.09 -30.79
C ILE A 6 16.63 15.40 -29.77
N SER A 7 15.31 15.59 -29.87
CA SER A 7 14.37 14.99 -28.92
C SER A 7 14.44 13.46 -28.95
N ARG A 8 14.51 12.85 -30.13
CA ARG A 8 14.61 11.39 -30.28
C ARG A 8 15.91 10.83 -29.70
N ILE A 9 17.04 11.49 -29.91
CA ILE A 9 18.33 11.10 -29.31
C ILE A 9 18.24 11.18 -27.79
N LEU A 10 17.69 12.28 -27.26
CA LEU A 10 17.54 12.46 -25.81
C LEU A 10 16.63 11.38 -25.20
N THR A 11 15.54 11.02 -25.87
CA THR A 11 14.65 9.93 -25.45
C THR A 11 15.39 8.60 -25.38
N TRP A 12 16.19 8.26 -26.38
CA TRP A 12 16.97 7.01 -26.37
C TRP A 12 18.01 6.96 -25.25
N ILE A 13 18.71 8.08 -25.01
CA ILE A 13 19.65 8.20 -23.89
C ILE A 13 18.92 8.00 -22.56
N PHE A 14 17.76 8.65 -22.40
CA PHE A 14 16.96 8.53 -21.19
C PHE A 14 16.48 7.09 -20.96
N ILE A 15 15.96 6.42 -21.99
CA ILE A 15 15.57 5.01 -21.93
C ILE A 15 16.76 4.14 -21.52
N GLY A 16 17.92 4.34 -22.15
CA GLY A 16 19.13 3.59 -21.82
C GLY A 16 19.58 3.80 -20.37
N ALA A 17 19.53 5.04 -19.87
CA ALA A 17 19.85 5.36 -18.50
C ALA A 17 18.89 4.69 -17.51
N VAL A 18 17.58 4.78 -17.76
CA VAL A 18 16.56 4.13 -16.92
C VAL A 18 16.75 2.63 -16.88
N LEU A 19 16.93 1.98 -18.03
CA LEU A 19 17.16 0.53 -18.10
C LEU A 19 18.43 0.13 -17.34
N SER A 20 19.51 0.91 -17.46
CA SER A 20 20.77 0.65 -16.75
C SER A 20 20.58 0.73 -15.24
N VAL A 21 19.85 1.75 -14.74
CA VAL A 21 19.55 1.90 -13.31
C VAL A 21 18.66 0.77 -12.81
N CYS A 22 17.63 0.39 -13.57
CA CYS A 22 16.76 -0.74 -13.21
C CYS A 22 17.57 -2.04 -13.07
N LEU A 23 18.42 -2.35 -14.04
CA LEU A 23 19.27 -3.54 -14.00
C LEU A 23 20.24 -3.49 -12.82
N TYR A 24 20.81 -2.32 -12.50
CA TYR A 24 21.68 -2.14 -11.35
C TYR A 24 20.95 -2.37 -10.02
N ILE A 25 19.74 -1.85 -9.86
CA ILE A 25 18.89 -2.07 -8.67
C ILE A 25 18.58 -3.56 -8.51
N MET A 26 18.19 -4.23 -9.60
CA MET A 26 17.88 -5.66 -9.58
C MET A 26 19.10 -6.53 -9.26
N ALA A 27 20.24 -6.25 -9.89
CA ALA A 27 21.46 -7.04 -9.71
C ALA A 27 22.05 -6.92 -8.29
N ASN A 28 21.83 -5.78 -7.62
CA ASN A 28 22.34 -5.53 -6.27
C ASN A 28 21.25 -5.67 -5.19
N GLY A 29 20.02 -6.04 -5.55
CA GLY A 29 18.91 -6.14 -4.60
C GLY A 29 18.66 -4.84 -3.83
N LEU A 30 18.86 -3.67 -4.44
CA LEU A 30 18.76 -2.40 -3.72
C LEU A 30 17.33 -2.15 -3.24
N GLY A 31 17.16 -1.95 -1.93
CA GLY A 31 15.85 -1.80 -1.29
C GLY A 31 15.17 -3.12 -0.94
N LEU A 32 15.79 -4.26 -1.24
CA LEU A 32 15.31 -5.58 -0.84
C LEU A 32 15.82 -5.92 0.56
N GLN A 33 14.93 -6.34 1.45
CA GLN A 33 15.32 -6.94 2.72
C GLN A 33 15.71 -8.40 2.46
N PRO A 34 16.84 -8.91 3.00
CA PRO A 34 17.34 -10.25 2.69
C PRO A 34 16.33 -11.38 2.99
N GLU A 35 15.52 -11.21 4.03
CA GLU A 35 14.48 -12.16 4.44
C GLU A 35 13.23 -12.13 3.56
N LEU A 36 13.13 -11.12 2.68
CA LEU A 36 12.00 -10.86 1.80
C LEU A 36 12.38 -10.97 0.32
N ASP A 37 13.49 -11.65 0.02
CA ASP A 37 13.83 -12.01 -1.36
C ASP A 37 13.04 -13.25 -1.80
N PHE A 38 11.93 -12.98 -2.47
CA PHE A 38 11.02 -13.98 -3.00
C PHE A 38 11.22 -14.23 -4.51
N GLY A 39 12.25 -13.64 -5.13
CA GLY A 39 12.58 -13.79 -6.54
C GLY A 39 11.80 -12.91 -7.53
N ALA A 40 12.13 -13.05 -8.80
CA ALA A 40 11.62 -12.23 -9.91
C ALA A 40 10.15 -12.55 -10.25
N GLY A 41 9.22 -12.04 -9.44
CA GLY A 41 7.78 -12.25 -9.62
C GLY A 41 6.95 -12.18 -8.34
N ALA A 42 7.57 -11.88 -7.19
CA ALA A 42 6.85 -11.78 -5.93
C ALA A 42 6.07 -10.47 -5.83
N TYR A 43 4.87 -10.49 -6.37
CA TYR A 43 3.88 -9.45 -6.15
C TYR A 43 3.44 -9.48 -4.69
N TYR A 44 3.66 -8.35 -4.01
CA TYR A 44 3.02 -7.88 -2.78
C TYR A 44 1.92 -8.80 -2.24
N TYR A 45 2.30 -9.73 -1.36
CA TYR A 45 1.33 -10.28 -0.42
C TYR A 45 1.17 -9.23 0.68
N ALA A 46 0.01 -8.58 0.72
CA ALA A 46 -0.37 -7.67 1.80
C ALA A 46 -0.40 -8.37 3.18
N ASP A 47 -0.22 -9.70 3.21
CA ASP A 47 -0.26 -10.55 4.39
C ASP A 47 1.07 -11.30 4.60
N ILE A 48 2.22 -10.69 4.32
CA ILE A 48 3.51 -11.27 4.77
C ILE A 48 3.48 -11.31 6.31
N PRO A 49 3.61 -12.49 6.95
CA PRO A 49 3.66 -12.58 8.41
C PRO A 49 4.76 -11.66 8.96
N ASP A 50 4.42 -10.89 9.98
CA ASP A 50 5.33 -9.93 10.63
C ASP A 50 5.83 -8.75 9.77
N PHE A 51 5.28 -8.49 8.57
CA PHE A 51 5.70 -7.36 7.72
C PHE A 51 5.50 -5.97 8.37
N ASP A 52 4.63 -5.89 9.37
CA ASP A 52 4.44 -4.75 10.29
C ASP A 52 5.71 -4.32 11.03
N GLN A 53 6.78 -5.13 11.01
CA GLN A 53 8.08 -4.77 11.58
C GLN A 53 8.92 -3.88 10.64
N TYR A 54 8.66 -3.97 9.33
CA TYR A 54 9.39 -3.26 8.28
C TYR A 54 8.68 -1.99 7.80
N THR A 55 7.40 -1.81 8.15
CA THR A 55 6.65 -0.58 7.91
C THR A 55 6.67 0.28 9.17
N GLU A 56 6.78 1.61 9.01
CA GLU A 56 6.53 2.52 10.13
C GLU A 56 5.10 2.27 10.61
N LYS A 57 4.99 1.67 11.80
CA LYS A 57 3.74 1.24 12.41
C LYS A 57 2.74 2.40 12.53
N ALA A 58 1.97 2.65 11.49
CA ALA A 58 0.59 3.06 11.65
C ALA A 58 -0.25 1.82 12.03
N ARG A 59 0.22 1.03 13.02
CA ARG A 59 -0.70 0.12 13.72
C ARG A 59 -1.79 1.04 14.22
N PHE A 60 -3.02 0.82 13.76
CA PHE A 60 -4.16 1.45 14.38
C PHE A 60 -4.15 1.04 15.86
N GLN A 61 -3.60 1.91 16.71
CA GLN A 61 -3.58 1.67 18.13
C GLN A 61 -4.94 2.09 18.64
N ALA A 62 -5.76 1.08 18.95
CA ALA A 62 -6.99 1.28 19.68
C ALA A 62 -6.66 2.03 20.98
N ARG A 63 -7.02 3.32 21.03
CA ARG A 63 -6.76 4.18 22.19
C ARG A 63 -7.65 3.84 23.39
N LEU A 64 -8.73 3.09 23.15
CA LEU A 64 -9.72 2.74 24.15
C LEU A 64 -9.73 1.22 24.40
N PRO A 65 -10.18 0.75 25.58
CA PRO A 65 -10.39 -0.67 25.82
C PRO A 65 -11.39 -1.27 24.84
N TYR A 66 -11.18 -2.53 24.44
CA TYR A 66 -12.04 -3.26 23.48
C TYR A 66 -13.55 -3.16 23.81
N TRP A 67 -13.90 -3.26 25.09
CA TRP A 67 -15.29 -3.16 25.56
C TRP A 67 -15.98 -1.85 25.20
N VAL A 68 -15.24 -0.74 25.09
CA VAL A 68 -15.81 0.55 24.67
C VAL A 68 -16.28 0.49 23.22
N TYR A 69 -15.49 -0.13 22.34
CA TYR A 69 -15.88 -0.34 20.95
C TYR A 69 -17.08 -1.27 20.83
N LEU A 70 -17.15 -2.32 21.66
CA LEU A 70 -18.29 -3.23 21.68
C LEU A 70 -19.58 -2.50 22.07
N ILE A 71 -19.54 -1.66 23.11
CA ILE A 71 -20.69 -0.87 23.55
C ILE A 71 -21.11 0.13 22.45
N LEU A 72 -20.15 0.83 21.84
CA LEU A 72 -20.43 1.77 20.74
C LEU A 72 -21.06 1.05 19.54
N PHE A 73 -20.57 -0.13 19.19
CA PHE A 73 -21.14 -0.95 18.11
C PHE A 73 -22.59 -1.33 18.39
N LEU A 74 -22.89 -1.80 19.61
CA LEU A 74 -24.25 -2.17 20.01
C LEU A 74 -25.18 -0.94 20.07
N ALA A 75 -24.70 0.17 20.62
CA ALA A 75 -25.45 1.43 20.69
C ALA A 75 -25.78 1.95 19.28
N TRP A 76 -24.82 1.91 18.37
CA TRP A 76 -25.03 2.28 16.98
C TRP A 76 -26.03 1.35 16.28
N GLY A 77 -25.91 0.03 16.46
CA GLY A 77 -26.87 -0.94 15.94
C GLY A 77 -28.29 -0.69 16.42
N ALA A 78 -28.47 -0.40 17.72
CA ALA A 78 -29.77 -0.05 18.28
C ALA A 78 -30.34 1.25 17.70
N LEU A 79 -29.50 2.27 17.51
CA LEU A 79 -29.88 3.54 16.89
C LEU A 79 -30.35 3.33 15.45
N MET A 80 -29.57 2.61 14.64
CA MET A 80 -29.93 2.30 13.25
C MET A 80 -31.23 1.50 13.15
N TYR A 81 -31.44 0.53 14.04
CA TYR A 81 -32.68 -0.22 14.09
C TYR A 81 -33.89 0.66 14.47
N ALA A 82 -33.72 1.58 15.42
CA ALA A 82 -34.77 2.54 15.77
C ALA A 82 -35.08 3.51 14.60
N ALA A 83 -34.03 4.00 13.93
CA ALA A 83 -34.16 4.87 12.75
C ALA A 83 -34.89 4.16 11.60
N TRP A 84 -34.55 2.90 11.33
CA TRP A 84 -35.26 2.09 10.34
C TRP A 84 -36.75 1.97 10.69
N LYS A 85 -37.08 1.56 11.91
CA LYS A 85 -38.48 1.45 12.35
C LYS A 85 -39.25 2.77 12.27
N TRP A 86 -38.57 3.91 12.40
CA TRP A 86 -39.19 5.21 12.22
C TRP A 86 -39.46 5.52 10.74
N ILE A 87 -38.53 5.20 9.84
CA ILE A 87 -38.71 5.35 8.39
C ILE A 87 -39.84 4.46 7.89
N ASP A 88 -39.88 3.17 8.28
CA ASP A 88 -40.93 2.23 7.85
C ASP A 88 -42.34 2.61 8.32
N LYS A 89 -42.44 3.44 9.38
CA LYS A 89 -43.72 3.95 9.86
C LYS A 89 -44.25 5.15 9.08
N LYS A 90 -43.45 5.71 8.17
CA LYS A 90 -43.79 6.87 7.35
C LYS A 90 -44.17 6.41 5.94
#